data_AF-A0A6J2U114-F1
#
_entry.id   AF-A0A6J2U114-F1
#
_cell.length_a   1.000
_cell.length_b   1.000
_cell.length_c   1.000
_cell.angle_alpha   90.00
_cell.angle_beta   90.00
_cell.angle_gamma   90.00
#
_symmetry.space_group_name_H-M   'P 1'
#
loop_
_entity.id
_entity.type
_entity.pdbx_description
1 polymer ?
#
loop_
_entity_poly.entity_id
_entity_poly.type
_entity_poly.pdbx_seq_one_letter_code
_entity_poly.pdbx_strand_id
1 'polypeptide(L)'
;MSRASASLRLLLLISGCLFAAINAEQTGDTTVRPALSESQATVQAIQRHYNHVLHTSVGRYWELLQQSTDNNTVDRQYFENLDTVTCDKYYYAKAYFIFYVMHNDQFGENSKPDRIVTLIWPSEKSAIRKFFKKVNRLLGHYLERTKQSNPELLAKLTSWQNPTAPDTDEGAKRILESFIEFPEYLRKQVPELQLMDYTANLLNENTQECV
;
A
#
# COMPACT_ATOMS: atom_id res chain seq x y z
N MET A 1 43.03 -23.06 -36.81
CA MET A 1 43.94 -24.15 -36.42
C MET A 1 45.03 -23.59 -35.51
N SER A 2 45.16 -24.21 -34.33
CA SER A 2 46.36 -24.37 -33.47
C SER A 2 47.16 -23.18 -32.92
N ARG A 3 47.10 -23.05 -31.58
CA ARG A 3 48.18 -23.00 -30.57
C ARG A 3 49.30 -21.95 -30.71
N ALA A 4 49.37 -20.97 -29.80
CA ALA A 4 50.04 -21.01 -28.48
C ALA A 4 51.58 -20.91 -28.55
N SER A 5 52.12 -19.85 -27.95
CA SER A 5 53.51 -19.81 -27.47
C SER A 5 53.60 -18.85 -26.29
N ALA A 6 53.92 -19.40 -25.12
CA ALA A 6 54.22 -18.69 -23.89
C ALA A 6 55.68 -18.20 -23.89
N SER A 7 55.98 -17.14 -23.12
CA SER A 7 57.26 -16.84 -22.43
C SER A 7 57.15 -15.42 -21.84
N LEU A 8 56.72 -15.22 -20.59
CA LEU A 8 57.51 -15.33 -19.36
C LEU A 8 58.84 -14.56 -19.39
N ARG A 9 58.81 -13.26 -19.01
CA ARG A 9 59.96 -12.58 -18.39
C ARG A 9 59.50 -11.77 -17.19
N LEU A 10 59.80 -12.34 -16.04
CA LEU A 10 59.76 -11.79 -14.69
C LEU A 10 60.90 -10.76 -14.54
N LEU A 11 60.61 -9.57 -14.02
CA LEU A 11 61.61 -8.75 -13.32
C LEU A 11 60.92 -7.95 -12.20
N LEU A 12 61.24 -8.37 -10.98
CA LEU A 12 60.92 -7.74 -9.70
C LEU A 12 61.70 -6.43 -9.54
N LEU A 13 61.04 -5.39 -9.02
CA LEU A 13 61.70 -4.41 -8.14
C LEU A 13 60.74 -4.01 -7.02
N ILE A 14 61.18 -4.33 -5.81
CA ILE A 14 60.58 -3.99 -4.52
C ILE A 14 61.25 -2.71 -4.04
N SER A 15 60.48 -1.69 -3.68
CA SER A 15 60.85 -0.56 -2.81
C SER A 15 59.53 0.16 -2.50
N GLY A 16 59.09 0.46 -1.29
CA GLY A 16 59.77 0.62 -0.01
C GLY A 16 59.15 1.84 0.68
N CYS A 17 58.21 1.60 1.60
CA CYS A 17 57.70 2.46 2.69
C CYS A 17 56.98 3.80 2.42
N LEU A 18 55.72 3.82 2.85
CA LEU A 18 55.07 4.73 3.82
C LEU A 18 55.31 6.26 3.79
N PHE A 19 54.16 6.94 3.91
CA PHE A 19 53.85 8.28 4.47
C PHE A 19 53.49 9.38 3.47
N ALA A 20 52.18 9.62 3.30
CA ALA A 20 51.55 10.90 3.64
C ALA A 20 50.02 10.77 3.54
N ALA A 21 49.35 11.03 4.65
CA ALA A 21 47.92 11.27 4.72
C ALA A 21 47.60 12.74 4.38
N ILE A 22 46.30 13.01 4.18
CA ILE A 22 45.56 14.28 4.31
C ILE A 22 45.09 14.95 3.00
N ASN A 23 43.82 14.65 2.69
CA ASN A 23 42.65 15.51 2.38
C ASN A 23 42.64 16.44 1.14
N ALA A 24 41.69 16.20 0.22
CA ALA A 24 40.41 16.92 0.03
C ALA A 24 40.61 18.07 -0.99
N GLU A 25 39.74 18.39 -1.94
CA GLU A 25 38.29 18.43 -2.00
C GLU A 25 37.84 18.16 -3.45
N GLN A 26 36.86 17.29 -3.64
CA GLN A 26 35.89 17.45 -4.72
C GLN A 26 34.51 17.27 -4.11
N THR A 27 33.98 18.40 -3.65
CA THR A 27 32.58 18.66 -3.35
C THR A 27 31.75 18.47 -4.63
N GLY A 28 31.36 17.23 -4.87
CA GLY A 28 30.20 16.89 -5.69
C GLY A 28 29.07 16.52 -4.75
N ASP A 29 28.21 17.48 -4.43
CA ASP A 29 26.95 17.30 -3.71
C ASP A 29 26.05 16.33 -4.48
N THR A 30 26.29 15.03 -4.26
CA THR A 30 25.36 13.97 -4.59
C THR A 30 24.64 13.70 -3.30
N THR A 31 23.47 14.29 -3.12
CA THR A 31 22.56 13.95 -2.02
C THR A 31 22.21 12.48 -2.17
N VAL A 32 23.00 11.59 -1.56
CA VAL A 32 22.75 10.15 -1.52
C VAL A 32 21.52 9.98 -0.65
N ARG A 33 20.34 9.97 -1.27
CA ARG A 33 19.10 9.59 -0.61
C ARG A 33 19.34 8.21 -0.02
N PRO A 34 19.20 8.01 1.30
CA PRO A 34 19.44 6.71 1.90
C PRO A 34 18.54 5.68 1.22
N ALA A 35 19.14 4.58 0.76
CA ALA A 35 18.38 3.47 0.19
C ALA A 35 17.41 2.97 1.26
N LEU A 36 16.12 2.91 0.92
CA LEU A 36 15.10 2.34 1.80
C LEU A 36 15.44 0.88 2.09
N SER A 37 15.18 0.41 3.32
CA SER A 37 15.24 -1.01 3.60
C SER A 37 14.23 -1.77 2.72
N GLU A 38 14.48 -3.05 2.45
CA GLU A 38 13.55 -3.88 1.66
C GLU A 38 12.14 -3.88 2.29
N SER A 39 12.05 -3.88 3.62
CA SER A 39 10.79 -3.76 4.35
C SER A 39 10.10 -2.42 4.11
N GLN A 40 10.82 -1.30 4.21
CA GLN A 40 10.28 0.04 3.95
C GLN A 40 9.82 0.20 2.51
N ALA A 41 10.61 -0.28 1.54
CA ALA A 41 10.23 -0.24 0.13
C ALA A 41 8.97 -1.07 -0.15
N THR A 42 8.87 -2.25 0.45
CA THR A 42 7.70 -3.12 0.34
C THR A 42 6.47 -2.49 0.98
N VAL A 43 6.59 -1.95 2.20
CA VAL A 43 5.53 -1.22 2.91
C VAL A 43 5.01 -0.06 2.07
N GLN A 44 5.90 0.79 1.54
CA GLN A 44 5.50 1.92 0.69
C GLN A 44 4.79 1.47 -0.58
N ALA A 45 5.22 0.37 -1.21
CA ALA A 45 4.57 -0.16 -2.40
C ALA A 45 3.17 -0.71 -2.10
N ILE A 46 3.00 -1.43 -0.98
CA ILE A 46 1.69 -1.94 -0.53
C ILE A 46 0.77 -0.78 -0.20
N GLN A 47 1.23 0.20 0.60
CA GLN A 47 0.45 1.37 0.97
C GLN A 47 0.01 2.16 -0.25
N ARG A 48 0.87 2.36 -1.25
CA ARG A 48 0.49 3.04 -2.50
C ARG A 48 -0.70 2.37 -3.17
N HIS A 49 -0.74 1.03 -3.20
CA HIS A 49 -1.86 0.31 -3.80
C HIS A 49 -3.12 0.34 -2.92
N TYR A 50 -2.96 0.25 -1.60
CA TYR A 50 -4.06 0.37 -0.66
C TYR A 50 -4.73 1.75 -0.73
N ASN A 51 -3.90 2.79 -0.65
CA ASN A 51 -4.27 4.19 -0.75
C ASN A 51 -4.94 4.53 -2.09
N HIS A 52 -4.50 3.90 -3.18
CA HIS A 52 -5.14 4.08 -4.47
C HIS A 52 -6.58 3.59 -4.48
N VAL A 53 -6.87 2.42 -3.89
CA VAL A 53 -8.25 1.91 -3.77
C VAL A 53 -9.09 2.92 -2.98
N LEU A 54 -8.64 3.31 -1.77
CA LEU A 54 -9.35 4.27 -0.93
C LEU A 54 -9.64 5.59 -1.67
N HIS A 55 -8.61 6.20 -2.24
CA HIS A 55 -8.72 7.48 -2.93
C HIS A 55 -9.71 7.42 -4.11
N THR A 56 -9.60 6.39 -4.96
CA THR A 56 -10.49 6.26 -6.12
C THR A 56 -11.93 5.95 -5.75
N SER A 57 -12.16 5.12 -4.73
CA SER A 57 -13.50 4.81 -4.24
C SER A 57 -14.19 6.01 -3.63
N VAL A 58 -13.51 6.69 -2.69
CA VAL A 58 -14.04 7.89 -2.03
C VAL A 58 -14.28 9.01 -3.04
N GLY A 59 -13.33 9.25 -3.94
CA GLY A 59 -13.46 10.28 -4.97
C GLY A 59 -14.65 10.01 -5.90
N ARG A 60 -14.81 8.78 -6.38
CA ARG A 60 -15.92 8.43 -7.27
C ARG A 60 -17.28 8.47 -6.58
N TYR A 61 -17.35 8.08 -5.31
CA TYR A 61 -18.57 8.24 -4.52
C TYR A 61 -18.93 9.73 -4.39
N TRP A 62 -17.96 10.58 -4.08
CA TRP A 62 -18.17 12.03 -3.96
C TRP A 62 -18.66 12.66 -5.26
N GLU A 63 -18.06 12.31 -6.40
CA GLU A 63 -18.50 12.77 -7.74
C GLU A 63 -19.97 12.44 -8.00
N LEU A 64 -20.38 11.21 -7.71
CA LEU A 64 -21.77 10.77 -7.91
C LEU A 64 -22.72 11.42 -6.91
N LEU A 65 -22.28 11.65 -5.67
CA LEU A 65 -23.07 12.31 -4.63
C LEU A 65 -23.40 13.76 -5.00
N GLN A 66 -22.48 14.48 -5.63
CA GLN A 66 -22.73 15.83 -6.14
C GLN A 66 -23.76 15.88 -7.29
N GLN A 67 -23.83 14.81 -8.08
CA GLN A 67 -24.74 14.68 -9.22
C GLN A 67 -26.11 14.14 -8.81
N SER A 68 -26.23 13.61 -7.59
CA SER A 68 -27.45 13.02 -7.07
C SER A 68 -28.36 14.07 -6.44
N THR A 69 -29.66 13.99 -6.75
CA THR A 69 -30.72 14.69 -6.01
C THR A 69 -31.17 13.91 -4.76
N ASP A 70 -30.72 12.67 -4.59
CA ASP A 70 -31.03 11.85 -3.42
C ASP A 70 -30.18 12.31 -2.22
N ASN A 71 -30.84 12.50 -1.08
CA ASN A 71 -30.19 12.87 0.17
C ASN A 71 -29.56 11.60 0.77
N ASN A 72 -28.27 11.38 0.52
CA ASN A 72 -27.57 10.15 0.90
C ASN A 72 -27.33 9.99 2.40
N THR A 73 -27.09 8.73 2.79
CA THR A 73 -26.86 8.23 4.15
C THR A 73 -25.50 8.60 4.74
N VAL A 74 -24.49 8.88 3.91
CA VAL A 74 -23.17 9.36 4.36
C VAL A 74 -23.17 10.88 4.34
N ASP A 75 -22.91 11.48 5.50
CA ASP A 75 -22.87 12.94 5.66
C ASP A 75 -21.84 13.58 4.73
N ARG A 76 -22.28 14.59 3.96
CA ARG A 76 -21.42 15.39 3.07
C ARG A 76 -20.26 16.02 3.83
N GLN A 77 -20.46 16.35 5.10
CA GLN A 77 -19.44 16.92 5.96
C GLN A 77 -18.18 16.03 6.06
N TYR A 78 -18.30 14.70 5.93
CA TYR A 78 -17.13 13.82 5.91
C TYR A 78 -16.23 14.08 4.70
N PHE A 79 -16.80 14.41 3.54
CA PHE A 79 -16.07 14.67 2.30
C PHE A 79 -15.48 16.08 2.26
N GLU A 80 -16.23 17.08 2.71
CA GLU A 80 -15.73 18.46 2.80
C GLU A 80 -14.50 18.54 3.73
N ASN A 81 -14.48 17.71 4.77
CA ASN A 81 -13.37 17.60 5.70
C ASN A 81 -12.17 16.77 5.19
N LEU A 82 -12.24 16.13 4.02
CA LEU A 82 -11.12 15.43 3.39
C LEU A 82 -10.18 16.41 2.69
N ASP A 83 -10.73 17.38 1.96
CA ASP A 83 -9.97 18.34 1.15
C ASP A 83 -9.17 19.32 2.00
N THR A 84 -9.54 19.46 3.29
CA THR A 84 -8.82 20.29 4.27
C THR A 84 -7.64 19.59 4.93
N VAL A 85 -7.43 18.29 4.67
CA VAL A 85 -6.35 17.51 5.29
C VAL A 85 -5.08 17.61 4.47
N THR A 86 -4.04 18.18 5.07
CA THR A 86 -2.74 18.40 4.41
C THR A 86 -1.74 17.26 4.61
N CYS A 87 -2.02 16.33 5.54
CA CYS A 87 -1.16 15.17 5.80
C CYS A 87 -1.70 13.90 5.13
N ASP A 88 -0.88 13.21 4.35
CA ASP A 88 -1.22 11.92 3.75
C ASP A 88 -1.77 10.93 4.79
N LYS A 89 -1.16 10.89 6.00
CA LYS A 89 -1.58 9.97 7.05
C LYS A 89 -3.02 10.22 7.50
N TYR A 90 -3.35 11.48 7.76
CA TYR A 90 -4.68 11.87 8.20
C TYR A 90 -5.69 11.75 7.05
N TYR A 91 -5.27 12.07 5.82
CA TYR A 91 -6.12 11.95 4.63
C TYR A 91 -6.56 10.50 4.44
N TYR A 92 -5.62 9.57 4.43
CA TYR A 92 -5.93 8.16 4.19
C TYR A 92 -6.64 7.48 5.36
N ALA A 93 -6.47 7.95 6.61
CA ALA A 93 -7.28 7.50 7.73
C ALA A 93 -8.75 7.96 7.59
N LYS A 94 -8.99 9.22 7.20
CA LYS A 94 -10.36 9.71 6.89
C LYS A 94 -10.95 9.01 5.67
N ALA A 95 -10.16 8.81 4.61
CA ALA A 95 -10.62 8.10 3.43
C ALA A 95 -11.00 6.65 3.76
N TYR A 96 -10.23 5.97 4.62
CA TYR A 96 -10.58 4.66 5.14
C TYR A 96 -11.89 4.67 5.93
N PHE A 97 -12.10 5.66 6.80
CA PHE A 97 -13.36 5.79 7.54
C PHE A 97 -14.57 5.88 6.61
N ILE A 98 -14.50 6.80 5.64
CA ILE A 98 -15.61 7.04 4.73
C ILE A 98 -15.84 5.78 3.89
N PHE A 99 -14.77 5.16 3.40
CA PHE A 99 -14.83 3.89 2.69
C PHE A 99 -15.53 2.81 3.53
N TYR A 100 -15.20 2.70 4.82
CA TYR A 100 -15.84 1.76 5.73
C TYR A 100 -17.33 2.06 5.92
N VAL A 101 -17.70 3.32 6.16
CA VAL A 101 -19.10 3.74 6.37
C VAL A 101 -19.95 3.55 5.12
N MET A 102 -19.40 3.86 3.93
CA MET A 102 -20.08 3.65 2.65
C MET A 102 -20.54 2.21 2.43
N HIS A 103 -19.83 1.23 2.99
CA HIS A 103 -20.05 -0.19 2.72
C HIS A 103 -20.51 -1.01 3.92
N ASN A 104 -20.75 -0.38 5.07
CA ASN A 104 -21.21 -1.08 6.26
C ASN A 104 -22.64 -0.69 6.63
N ASP A 105 -23.55 -1.65 6.49
CA ASP A 105 -24.99 -1.51 6.76
C ASP A 105 -25.31 -1.27 8.25
N GLN A 106 -24.34 -1.38 9.16
CA GLN A 106 -24.55 -1.09 10.59
C GLN A 106 -24.95 0.36 10.90
N PHE A 107 -24.82 1.29 9.94
CA PHE A 107 -25.34 2.66 10.06
C PHE A 107 -26.74 2.84 9.45
N GLY A 108 -27.39 1.75 9.03
CA GLY A 108 -28.76 1.74 8.52
C GLY A 108 -29.41 0.37 8.66
N GLU A 109 -29.97 0.08 9.84
CA GLU A 109 -30.86 -1.05 10.03
C GLU A 109 -32.05 -0.93 9.05
N ASN A 110 -32.08 -1.78 8.02
CA ASN A 110 -33.10 -1.87 6.96
C ASN A 110 -32.94 -0.96 5.72
N SER A 111 -31.83 -0.24 5.54
CA SER A 111 -31.63 0.53 4.31
C SER A 111 -31.08 -0.37 3.20
N LYS A 112 -31.79 -0.42 2.06
CA LYS A 112 -31.24 -0.90 0.79
C LYS A 112 -29.87 -0.26 0.55
N PRO A 113 -28.90 -0.97 -0.08
CA PRO A 113 -27.61 -0.38 -0.38
C PRO A 113 -27.83 0.92 -1.13
N ASP A 114 -27.16 1.97 -0.68
CA ASP A 114 -27.18 3.28 -1.31
C ASP A 114 -26.98 3.10 -2.82
N ARG A 115 -27.84 3.74 -3.60
CA ARG A 115 -27.83 3.64 -5.06
C ARG A 115 -26.45 4.00 -5.62
N ILE A 116 -25.75 4.94 -5.00
CA ILE A 116 -24.39 5.32 -5.37
C ILE A 116 -23.41 4.18 -5.10
N VAL A 117 -23.49 3.54 -3.93
CA VAL A 117 -22.67 2.36 -3.59
C VAL A 117 -22.87 1.26 -4.63
N THR A 118 -24.12 0.98 -4.98
CA THR A 118 -24.46 -0.01 -6.01
C THR A 118 -23.81 0.31 -7.37
N LEU A 119 -23.72 1.60 -7.74
CA LEU A 119 -23.10 2.04 -8.99
C LEU A 119 -21.57 1.92 -8.99
N ILE A 120 -20.90 2.23 -7.88
CA ILE A 120 -19.43 2.19 -7.79
C ILE A 120 -18.90 0.76 -7.60
N TRP A 121 -19.69 -0.10 -6.97
CA TRP A 121 -19.29 -1.41 -6.49
C TRP A 121 -18.59 -2.30 -7.52
N PRO A 122 -19.04 -2.41 -8.80
CA PRO A 122 -18.35 -3.23 -9.79
C PRO A 122 -16.91 -2.76 -10.06
N SER A 123 -16.71 -1.44 -10.14
CA SER A 123 -15.39 -0.85 -10.38
C SER A 123 -14.46 -1.04 -9.19
N GLU A 124 -15.01 -0.91 -7.99
CA GLU A 124 -14.28 -1.05 -6.74
C GLU A 124 -13.82 -2.49 -6.48
N LYS A 125 -14.71 -3.48 -6.69
CA LYS A 125 -14.33 -4.89 -6.69
C LYS A 125 -13.13 -5.16 -7.59
N SER A 126 -13.16 -4.61 -8.82
CA SER A 126 -12.05 -4.75 -9.76
C SER A 126 -10.76 -4.15 -9.21
N ALA A 127 -10.83 -2.99 -8.57
CA ALA A 127 -9.69 -2.33 -7.94
C ALA A 127 -9.11 -3.16 -6.78
N ILE A 128 -9.96 -3.69 -5.89
CA ILE A 128 -9.55 -4.54 -4.76
C ILE A 128 -8.90 -5.84 -5.23
N ARG A 129 -9.47 -6.51 -6.25
CA ARG A 129 -8.85 -7.71 -6.83
C ARG A 129 -7.48 -7.41 -7.44
N LYS A 130 -7.34 -6.28 -8.13
CA LYS A 130 -6.04 -5.81 -8.66
C LYS A 130 -5.07 -5.51 -7.53
N PHE A 131 -5.53 -4.92 -6.43
CA PHE A 131 -4.74 -4.69 -5.23
C PHE A 131 -4.15 -6.01 -4.70
N PHE A 132 -4.99 -7.02 -4.44
CA PHE A 132 -4.50 -8.31 -3.93
C PHE A 132 -3.55 -9.01 -4.89
N LYS A 133 -3.80 -8.95 -6.20
CA LYS A 133 -2.88 -9.47 -7.21
C LYS A 133 -1.50 -8.83 -7.13
N LYS A 134 -1.43 -7.50 -6.96
CA LYS A 134 -0.16 -6.76 -6.86
C LYS A 134 0.55 -7.05 -5.54
N VAL A 135 -0.18 -7.02 -4.43
CA VAL A 135 0.37 -7.28 -3.10
C VAL A 135 0.90 -8.70 -2.98
N ASN A 136 0.20 -9.70 -3.53
CA ASN A 136 0.67 -11.08 -3.53
C ASN A 136 2.04 -11.20 -4.20
N ARG A 137 2.24 -10.52 -5.35
CA ARG A 137 3.54 -10.46 -6.02
C ARG A 137 4.60 -9.72 -5.18
N LEU A 138 4.24 -8.59 -4.58
CA LEU A 138 5.17 -7.80 -3.73
C LEU A 138 5.65 -8.63 -2.53
N LEU A 139 4.73 -9.29 -1.82
CA LEU A 139 5.06 -10.12 -0.67
C LEU A 139 5.81 -11.38 -1.07
N GLY A 140 5.49 -12.01 -2.22
CA GLY A 140 6.27 -13.11 -2.75
C GLY A 140 7.73 -12.74 -2.97
N HIS A 141 7.99 -11.60 -3.61
CA HIS A 141 9.36 -11.10 -3.81
C HIS A 141 10.06 -10.71 -2.50
N TYR A 142 9.33 -10.09 -1.57
CA TYR A 142 9.85 -9.76 -0.25
C TYR A 142 10.32 -11.02 0.49
N LEU A 143 9.46 -12.03 0.61
CA LEU A 143 9.76 -13.29 1.30
C LEU A 143 10.94 -14.01 0.66
N GLU A 144 11.00 -14.05 -0.68
CA GLU A 144 12.12 -14.63 -1.42
C GLU A 144 13.46 -13.93 -1.09
N ARG A 145 13.47 -12.59 -1.12
CA ARG A 145 14.67 -11.79 -0.86
C ARG A 145 15.13 -11.84 0.60
N THR A 146 14.19 -11.88 1.54
CA THR A 146 14.48 -12.00 2.97
C THR A 146 14.70 -13.45 3.42
N LYS A 147 14.61 -14.42 2.49
CA LYS A 147 14.72 -15.87 2.75
C LYS A 147 13.71 -16.36 3.80
N GLN A 148 12.56 -15.72 3.87
CA GLN A 148 11.43 -16.12 4.68
C GLN A 148 10.48 -17.01 3.87
N SER A 149 9.68 -17.82 4.56
CA SER A 149 8.63 -18.62 3.94
C SER A 149 7.34 -18.41 4.70
N ASN A 150 6.30 -17.97 4.00
CA ASN A 150 4.94 -17.85 4.54
C ASN A 150 3.92 -18.23 3.45
N PRO A 151 3.76 -19.53 3.15
CA PRO A 151 2.83 -19.99 2.12
C PRO A 151 1.38 -19.73 2.47
N GLU A 152 1.03 -19.69 3.76
CA GLU A 152 -0.33 -19.40 4.23
C GLU A 152 -0.76 -17.98 3.88
N LEU A 153 0.12 -16.99 4.07
CA LEU A 153 -0.10 -15.60 3.65
C LEU A 153 -0.40 -15.52 2.15
N LEU A 154 0.45 -16.12 1.30
CA LEU A 154 0.28 -16.06 -0.16
C LEU A 154 -0.98 -16.80 -0.62
N ALA A 155 -1.32 -17.91 0.02
CA ALA A 155 -2.56 -18.65 -0.23
C ALA A 155 -3.79 -17.81 0.16
N LYS A 156 -3.76 -17.16 1.33
CA LYS A 156 -4.84 -16.26 1.78
C LYS A 156 -5.04 -15.09 0.84
N LEU A 157 -3.98 -14.42 0.40
CA LEU A 157 -4.07 -13.32 -0.58
C LEU A 157 -4.63 -13.79 -1.92
N THR A 158 -4.28 -15.01 -2.35
CA THR A 158 -4.85 -15.62 -3.56
C THR A 158 -6.35 -15.86 -3.39
N SER A 159 -6.79 -16.33 -2.21
CA SER A 159 -8.21 -16.52 -1.92
C SER A 159 -9.00 -15.19 -1.86
N TRP A 160 -8.38 -14.13 -1.36
CA TRP A 160 -8.97 -12.79 -1.32
C TRP A 160 -9.04 -12.11 -2.70
N GLN A 161 -8.08 -12.42 -3.58
CA GLN A 161 -8.13 -11.99 -4.97
C GLN A 161 -9.32 -12.61 -5.73
N ASN A 162 -9.59 -13.89 -5.50
CA ASN A 162 -10.62 -14.65 -6.20
C ASN A 162 -11.42 -15.50 -5.19
N PRO A 163 -12.40 -14.91 -4.48
CA PRO A 163 -13.24 -15.70 -3.59
C PRO A 163 -14.08 -16.69 -4.39
N THR A 164 -14.45 -17.81 -3.79
CA THR A 164 -15.10 -18.96 -4.46
C THR A 164 -16.44 -18.61 -5.12
N ALA A 165 -17.13 -17.54 -4.68
CA ALA A 165 -18.43 -17.12 -5.21
C ALA A 165 -18.45 -15.61 -5.53
N PRO A 166 -17.56 -15.11 -6.39
CA PRO A 166 -17.25 -13.68 -6.52
C PRO A 166 -18.42 -12.82 -7.04
N ASP A 167 -19.40 -13.46 -7.67
CA ASP A 167 -20.55 -12.82 -8.32
C ASP A 167 -21.84 -12.90 -7.49
N THR A 168 -21.79 -13.47 -6.28
CA THR A 168 -22.89 -13.41 -5.32
C THR A 168 -22.72 -12.19 -4.41
N ASP A 169 -23.81 -11.74 -3.78
CA ASP A 169 -23.76 -10.66 -2.79
C ASP A 169 -22.82 -11.01 -1.62
N GLU A 170 -22.78 -12.29 -1.23
CA GLU A 170 -21.88 -12.77 -0.19
C GLU A 170 -20.40 -12.77 -0.62
N GLY A 171 -20.09 -13.18 -1.85
CA GLY A 171 -18.71 -13.08 -2.35
C GLY A 171 -18.27 -11.65 -2.60
N ALA A 172 -19.21 -10.77 -2.96
CA ALA A 172 -18.98 -9.34 -3.05
C ALA A 172 -18.60 -8.75 -1.70
N LYS A 173 -19.39 -9.02 -0.66
CA LYS A 173 -19.13 -8.59 0.72
C LYS A 173 -17.77 -9.07 1.22
N ARG A 174 -17.43 -10.33 0.96
CA ARG A 174 -16.12 -10.90 1.32
C ARG A 174 -14.93 -10.17 0.69
N ILE A 175 -15.04 -9.63 -0.52
CA ILE A 175 -13.95 -8.89 -1.17
C ILE A 175 -13.60 -7.64 -0.37
N LEU A 176 -14.63 -6.92 0.08
CA LEU A 176 -14.48 -5.73 0.90
C LEU A 176 -13.98 -6.05 2.30
N GLU A 177 -14.59 -7.02 2.97
CA GLU A 177 -14.15 -7.47 4.30
C GLU A 177 -12.66 -7.84 4.28
N SER A 178 -12.22 -8.54 3.22
CA SER A 178 -10.82 -8.89 3.02
C SER A 178 -9.92 -7.66 2.89
N PHE A 179 -10.37 -6.63 2.17
CA PHE A 179 -9.62 -5.38 2.00
C PHE A 179 -9.50 -4.60 3.31
N ILE A 180 -10.57 -4.58 4.11
CA ILE A 180 -10.61 -3.98 5.46
C ILE A 180 -9.70 -4.75 6.42
N GLU A 181 -9.71 -6.09 6.37
CA GLU A 181 -8.93 -6.97 7.25
C GLU A 181 -7.42 -6.96 6.92
N PHE A 182 -7.06 -6.68 5.67
CA PHE A 182 -5.70 -6.86 5.16
C PHE A 182 -4.58 -6.22 6.01
N PRO A 183 -4.64 -4.94 6.44
CA PRO A 183 -3.56 -4.33 7.21
C PRO A 183 -3.26 -5.09 8.51
N GLU A 184 -4.31 -5.48 9.23
CA GLU A 184 -4.20 -6.22 10.48
C GLU A 184 -3.73 -7.66 10.26
N TYR A 185 -4.20 -8.29 9.19
CA TYR A 185 -3.72 -9.62 8.79
C TYR A 185 -2.23 -9.60 8.44
N LEU A 186 -1.77 -8.62 7.65
CA LEU A 186 -0.36 -8.46 7.30
C LEU A 186 0.50 -8.24 8.56
N ARG A 187 0.06 -7.38 9.47
CA ARG A 187 0.77 -7.09 10.74
C ARG A 187 0.97 -8.35 11.59
N LYS A 188 0.01 -9.28 11.59
CA LYS A 188 0.12 -10.56 12.31
C LYS A 188 1.06 -11.54 11.62
N GLN A 189 1.04 -11.57 10.29
CA GLN A 189 1.80 -12.55 9.49
C GLN A 189 3.26 -12.14 9.25
N VAL A 190 3.53 -10.84 9.13
CA VAL A 190 4.85 -10.25 8.85
C VAL A 190 4.99 -8.94 9.66
N PRO A 191 5.27 -9.00 10.98
CA PRO A 191 5.22 -7.85 11.89
C PRO A 191 6.18 -6.71 11.56
N GLU A 192 7.19 -6.94 10.74
CA GLU A 192 8.11 -5.92 10.25
C GLU A 192 7.58 -5.11 9.05
N LEU A 193 6.53 -5.59 8.37
CA LEU A 193 5.84 -4.89 7.28
C LEU A 193 4.63 -4.10 7.80
N GLN A 194 4.88 -3.20 8.75
CA GLN A 194 3.84 -2.39 9.36
C GLN A 194 3.37 -1.31 8.39
N LEU A 195 2.11 -1.39 7.99
CA LEU A 195 1.45 -0.33 7.24
C LEU A 195 1.08 0.82 8.19
N MET A 196 0.70 1.96 7.62
CA MET A 196 0.06 3.01 8.38
C MET A 196 -1.18 2.49 9.12
N ASP A 197 -1.40 3.00 10.33
CA ASP A 197 -2.64 2.77 11.05
C ASP A 197 -3.77 3.62 10.44
N TYR A 198 -4.59 2.97 9.62
CA TYR A 198 -5.76 3.58 8.98
C TYR A 198 -6.90 3.86 9.96
N THR A 199 -6.85 3.28 11.17
CA THR A 199 -7.91 3.40 12.20
C THR A 199 -7.57 4.36 13.33
N ALA A 200 -6.28 4.70 13.51
CA ALA A 200 -5.76 5.57 14.57
C ALA A 200 -6.49 6.90 14.77
N ASN A 201 -7.08 7.47 13.72
CA ASN A 201 -7.65 8.82 13.73
C ASN A 201 -9.18 8.86 13.73
N LEU A 202 -9.85 7.71 13.90
CA LEU A 202 -11.30 7.65 14.03
C LEU A 202 -11.82 8.28 15.34
N LEU A 203 -10.93 8.59 16.29
CA LEU A 203 -11.27 9.02 17.65
C LEU A 203 -10.79 10.45 18.00
N ASN A 204 -10.09 11.16 17.10
CA ASN A 204 -9.53 12.49 17.38
C ASN A 204 -9.81 13.44 16.20
N GLU A 205 -10.88 14.22 16.29
CA GLU A 205 -11.31 15.17 15.25
C GLU A 205 -10.41 16.43 15.13
N ASN A 206 -9.45 16.63 16.04
CA ASN A 206 -8.80 17.94 16.26
C ASN A 206 -7.28 18.04 16.00
N THR A 207 -6.63 17.05 15.37
CA THR A 207 -5.17 17.15 15.11
C THR A 207 -4.89 17.40 13.63
N GLN A 208 -4.70 18.68 13.29
CA GLN A 208 -4.44 19.20 11.95
C GLN A 208 -2.96 19.50 11.65
N GLU A 209 -2.03 19.25 12.58
CA GLU A 209 -0.62 19.59 12.37
C GLU A 209 0.24 18.36 12.04
N CYS A 210 0.95 18.45 10.91
CA CYS A 210 2.03 17.53 10.55
C CYS A 210 3.24 17.84 11.46
N VAL A 211 3.43 17.04 12.52
CA VAL A 211 4.69 17.04 13.30
C VAL A 211 5.56 15.88 12.86
#